data_AF-A0AAJ5C058-F1
#
_entry.id   AF-A0AAJ5C058-F1
#
_cell.length_a   1.000
_cell.length_b   1.000
_cell.length_c   1.000
_cell.angle_alpha   90.00
_cell.angle_beta   90.00
_cell.angle_gamma   90.00
#
_symmetry.space_group_name_H-M   'P 1'
#
loop_
_entity.id
_entity.type
_entity.pdbx_description
1 polymer ?
#
loop_
_entity_poly.entity_id
_entity_poly.type
_entity_poly.pdbx_seq_one_letter_code
_entity_poly.pdbx_strand_id
1 'polypeptide(L)'
;MRDIFLKNELWILSIQRAFQRAGIYLKNEKSSLQDEYLRDAFRQGLREYIDLQLLNDYEVGVTEENHLANILAFKQHAESIGYGFLYDNTFKYGIAQKLLNLYLKYLWVGGYIKEPVHFPVDARIQEYLKMGKDSFPWTKMTRQNQYMTVINKAKAILAKEDLKWKGVLPGEIISIAELELYLFSKDITY
;
A
#
# COMPACT_ATOMS: atom_id res chain seq x y z
N MET A 1 -24.83 4.53 -4.65
CA MET A 1 -24.73 5.31 -3.38
C MET A 1 -24.00 4.53 -2.29
N ARG A 2 -24.38 3.27 -1.98
CA ARG A 2 -23.68 2.41 -1.01
C ARG A 2 -22.21 2.16 -1.36
N ASP A 3 -21.91 1.76 -2.60
CA ASP A 3 -20.54 1.46 -3.02
C ASP A 3 -19.65 2.71 -3.03
N ILE A 4 -20.21 3.86 -3.41
CA ILE A 4 -19.51 5.15 -3.37
C ILE A 4 -19.11 5.49 -1.94
N PHE A 5 -20.06 5.34 -0.99
CA PHE A 5 -19.79 5.52 0.42
C PHE A 5 -18.71 4.56 0.92
N LEU A 6 -18.83 3.26 0.62
CA LEU A 6 -17.86 2.27 1.08
C LEU A 6 -16.47 2.51 0.49
N LYS A 7 -16.34 2.77 -0.82
CA LYS A 7 -15.07 3.13 -1.45
C LYS A 7 -14.43 4.38 -0.83
N ASN A 8 -15.25 5.35 -0.40
CA ASN A 8 -14.77 6.53 0.33
C ASN A 8 -14.23 6.16 1.72
N GLU A 9 -14.93 5.34 2.49
CA GLU A 9 -14.45 4.87 3.79
C GLU A 9 -13.14 4.08 3.67
N LEU A 10 -13.06 3.18 2.69
CA LEU A 10 -11.85 2.41 2.40
C LEU A 10 -10.68 3.35 2.04
N TRP A 11 -10.92 4.39 1.24
CA TRP A 11 -9.92 5.39 0.92
C TRP A 11 -9.43 6.16 2.16
N ILE A 12 -10.34 6.62 3.01
CA ILE A 12 -10.00 7.32 4.25
C ILE A 12 -9.12 6.43 5.13
N LEU A 13 -9.49 5.15 5.28
CA LEU A 13 -8.69 4.17 6.02
C LEU A 13 -7.29 4.00 5.41
N SER A 14 -7.18 3.92 4.08
CA SER A 14 -5.89 3.82 3.39
C SER A 14 -5.00 5.04 3.66
N ILE A 15 -5.56 6.25 3.56
CA ILE A 15 -4.83 7.51 3.84
C ILE A 15 -4.36 7.57 5.29
N GLN A 16 -5.25 7.29 6.24
CA GLN A 16 -4.88 7.32 7.67
C GLN A 16 -3.70 6.40 7.94
N ARG A 17 -3.75 5.15 7.46
CA ARG A 17 -2.71 4.15 7.71
C ARG A 17 -1.41 4.44 6.96
N ALA A 18 -1.48 4.96 5.73
CA ALA A 18 -0.31 5.28 4.93
C ALA A 18 0.37 6.58 5.38
N PHE A 19 -0.35 7.56 5.95
CA PHE A 19 0.21 8.88 6.24
C PHE A 19 0.58 9.08 7.72
N GLN A 20 -0.05 8.36 8.66
CA GLN A 20 0.10 8.58 10.11
C GLN A 20 1.56 8.65 10.60
N ARG A 21 2.48 7.87 10.03
CA ARG A 21 3.90 7.82 10.44
C ARG A 21 4.89 8.25 9.36
N ALA A 22 4.39 8.73 8.23
CA ALA A 22 5.21 8.98 7.05
C ALA A 22 5.87 10.37 7.05
N GLY A 23 5.32 11.33 7.80
CA GLY A 23 5.89 12.69 7.90
C GLY A 23 5.97 13.38 6.54
N ILE A 24 4.91 13.26 5.74
CA ILE A 24 4.92 13.61 4.31
C ILE A 24 4.82 15.10 4.02
N TYR A 25 4.24 15.87 4.94
CA TYR A 25 4.00 17.30 4.75
C TYR A 25 5.11 18.11 5.42
N LEU A 26 5.37 19.30 4.90
CA LEU A 26 6.20 20.29 5.58
C LEU A 26 5.66 20.56 6.99
N LYS A 27 6.57 20.64 7.96
CA LYS A 27 6.24 20.97 9.35
C LYS A 27 6.15 22.48 9.49
N ASN A 28 4.93 22.98 9.61
CA ASN A 28 4.67 24.35 10.04
C ASN A 28 4.30 24.33 11.52
N GLU A 29 4.76 25.31 12.32
CA GLU A 29 4.53 25.37 13.77
C GLU A 29 3.04 25.40 14.14
N LYS A 30 2.19 25.89 13.23
CA LYS A 30 0.72 25.82 13.30
C LYS A 30 0.17 25.45 11.92
N SER A 31 -0.68 24.43 11.87
CA SER A 31 -1.44 24.10 10.66
C SER A 31 -2.48 25.19 10.42
N SER A 32 -2.40 25.89 9.29
CA SER A 32 -3.42 26.85 8.87
C SER A 32 -4.61 26.14 8.19
N LEU A 33 -5.75 26.83 8.07
CA LEU A 33 -6.88 26.34 7.27
C LEU A 33 -6.49 26.10 5.80
N GLN A 34 -5.56 26.93 5.28
CA GLN A 34 -5.02 26.76 3.94
C GLN A 34 -4.21 25.46 3.82
N ASP A 35 -3.45 25.08 4.85
CA ASP A 35 -2.70 23.83 4.88
C ASP A 35 -3.64 22.62 4.89
N GLU A 36 -4.76 22.68 5.61
CA GLU A 36 -5.77 21.62 5.63
C GLU A 36 -6.43 21.47 4.26
N TYR A 37 -6.84 22.57 3.65
CA TYR A 37 -7.39 22.57 2.29
C TYR A 37 -6.42 21.96 1.27
N LEU A 38 -5.13 22.32 1.32
CA LEU A 38 -4.11 21.76 0.43
C LEU A 38 -3.93 20.25 0.66
N ARG A 39 -3.92 19.80 1.92
CA ARG A 39 -3.81 18.37 2.25
C ARG A 39 -5.01 17.58 1.78
N ASP A 40 -6.21 18.14 1.87
CA ASP A 40 -7.43 17.48 1.41
C ASP A 40 -7.51 17.45 -0.12
N ALA A 41 -7.19 18.55 -0.80
CA ALA A 41 -7.06 18.60 -2.25
C ALA A 41 -6.01 17.61 -2.76
N PHE A 42 -4.88 17.48 -2.06
CA PHE A 42 -3.85 16.48 -2.37
C PHE A 42 -4.38 15.06 -2.26
N ARG A 43 -5.00 14.71 -1.12
CA ARG A 43 -5.60 13.38 -0.91
C ARG A 43 -6.66 13.08 -1.98
N GLN A 44 -7.47 14.06 -2.33
CA GLN A 44 -8.46 13.91 -3.40
C GLN A 44 -7.77 13.65 -4.74
N GLY A 45 -6.76 14.43 -5.12
CA GLY A 45 -6.02 14.24 -6.37
C GLY A 45 -5.34 12.87 -6.46
N LEU A 46 -4.77 12.37 -5.36
CA LEU A 46 -4.22 11.00 -5.31
C LEU A 46 -5.29 9.95 -5.59
N ARG A 47 -6.48 10.11 -5.00
CA ARG A 47 -7.59 9.18 -5.22
C ARG A 47 -8.07 9.22 -6.66
N GLU A 48 -8.30 10.42 -7.18
CA GLU A 48 -8.74 10.62 -8.57
C GLU A 48 -7.77 10.00 -9.57
N TYR A 49 -6.47 10.13 -9.34
CA TYR A 49 -5.47 9.48 -10.17
C TYR A 49 -5.59 7.95 -10.13
N ILE A 50 -5.72 7.34 -8.95
CA ILE A 50 -5.87 5.89 -8.84
C ILE A 50 -7.17 5.43 -9.53
N ASP A 51 -8.30 6.06 -9.21
CA ASP A 51 -9.62 5.66 -9.71
C ASP A 51 -9.74 5.83 -11.23
N LEU A 52 -9.16 6.90 -11.80
CA LEU A 52 -9.30 7.21 -13.22
C LEU A 52 -8.20 6.62 -14.10
N GLN A 53 -6.97 6.49 -13.59
CA GLN A 53 -5.81 6.10 -14.41
C GLN A 53 -5.34 4.68 -14.15
N LEU A 54 -5.55 4.13 -12.95
CA LEU A 54 -4.94 2.85 -12.57
C LEU A 54 -5.97 1.74 -12.38
N LEU A 55 -7.15 2.04 -11.85
CA LEU A 55 -8.06 1.01 -11.32
C LEU A 55 -8.53 0.00 -12.37
N ASN A 56 -8.71 0.42 -13.62
CA ASN A 56 -9.11 -0.45 -14.73
C ASN A 56 -8.16 -1.64 -14.92
N ASP A 57 -6.85 -1.45 -14.74
CA ASP A 57 -5.86 -2.54 -14.82
C ASP A 57 -6.10 -3.61 -13.76
N TYR A 58 -6.54 -3.20 -12.57
CA TYR A 58 -6.75 -4.10 -11.43
C TYR A 58 -8.13 -4.80 -11.47
N GLU A 59 -9.10 -4.25 -12.21
CA GLU A 59 -10.38 -4.93 -12.47
C GLU A 59 -10.19 -6.16 -13.37
N VAL A 60 -9.31 -6.05 -14.38
CA VAL A 60 -9.01 -7.16 -15.31
C VAL A 60 -7.87 -8.06 -14.82
N GLY A 61 -7.01 -7.54 -13.93
CA GLY A 61 -5.83 -8.21 -13.40
C GLY A 61 -4.55 -7.64 -14.02
N VAL A 62 -3.55 -7.38 -13.17
CA VAL A 62 -2.30 -6.71 -13.54
C VAL A 62 -1.12 -7.67 -13.42
N THR A 63 -0.09 -7.52 -14.25
CA THR A 63 1.19 -8.22 -14.05
C THR A 63 2.03 -7.52 -12.98
N GLU A 64 3.05 -8.20 -12.44
CA GLU A 64 3.97 -7.58 -11.48
C GLU A 64 4.71 -6.38 -12.10
N GLU A 65 5.14 -6.49 -13.35
CA GLU A 65 5.86 -5.42 -14.07
C GLU A 65 4.97 -4.17 -14.21
N ASN A 66 3.73 -4.35 -14.64
CA ASN A 66 2.77 -3.25 -14.77
C ASN A 66 2.41 -2.67 -13.40
N HIS A 67 2.28 -3.50 -12.37
CA HIS A 67 2.04 -3.02 -11.01
C HIS A 67 3.18 -2.14 -10.49
N LEU A 68 4.44 -2.52 -10.74
CA LEU A 68 5.61 -1.72 -10.37
C LEU A 68 5.66 -0.41 -11.14
N ALA A 69 5.31 -0.43 -12.43
CA ALA A 69 5.16 0.79 -13.23
C ALA A 69 4.05 1.70 -12.67
N ASN A 70 2.91 1.13 -12.25
CA ASN A 70 1.80 1.87 -11.66
C ASN A 70 2.20 2.53 -10.32
N ILE A 71 2.98 1.85 -9.47
CA ILE A 71 3.54 2.47 -8.24
C ILE A 71 4.42 3.67 -8.59
N LEU A 72 5.30 3.53 -9.59
CA LEU A 72 6.21 4.60 -10.00
C LEU A 72 5.44 5.79 -10.58
N ALA A 73 4.45 5.54 -11.45
CA ALA A 73 3.61 6.58 -12.03
C ALA A 73 2.79 7.30 -10.94
N PHE A 74 2.22 6.55 -10.00
CA PHE A 74 1.51 7.11 -8.85
C PHE A 74 2.42 7.99 -7.98
N LYS A 75 3.65 7.53 -7.71
CA LYS A 75 4.67 8.30 -6.99
C LYS A 75 4.97 9.63 -7.70
N GLN A 76 5.21 9.59 -9.01
CA GLN A 76 5.51 10.79 -9.80
C GLN A 76 4.34 11.77 -9.84
N HIS A 77 3.11 11.25 -9.99
CA HIS A 77 1.91 12.07 -9.91
C HIS A 77 1.80 12.76 -8.55
N ALA A 78 1.98 12.02 -7.45
CA ALA A 78 1.97 12.55 -6.10
C ALA A 78 3.02 13.65 -5.89
N GLU A 79 4.22 13.50 -6.43
CA GLU A 79 5.24 14.56 -6.39
C GLU A 79 4.82 15.80 -7.19
N SER A 80 4.21 15.61 -8.35
CA SER A 80 3.75 16.71 -9.20
C SER A 80 2.65 17.54 -8.54
N ILE A 81 1.60 16.91 -8.02
CA ILE A 81 0.49 17.62 -7.35
C ILE A 81 0.87 18.06 -5.93
N GLY A 82 1.92 17.46 -5.36
CA GLY A 82 2.45 17.70 -4.02
C GLY A 82 3.52 18.79 -3.93
N TYR A 83 3.94 19.33 -5.07
CA TYR A 83 5.07 20.24 -5.16
C TYR A 83 4.84 21.50 -4.30
N GLY A 84 5.84 21.87 -3.51
CA GLY A 84 5.82 23.05 -2.66
C GLY A 84 5.26 22.85 -1.25
N PHE A 85 4.61 21.70 -0.95
CA PHE A 85 4.12 21.41 0.40
C PHE A 85 4.45 20.00 0.92
N LEU A 86 4.91 19.09 0.06
CA LEU A 86 5.55 17.86 0.50
C LEU A 86 6.91 18.14 1.14
N TYR A 87 7.25 17.38 2.18
CA TYR A 87 8.58 17.41 2.76
C TYR A 87 9.63 17.01 1.72
N ASP A 88 10.60 17.90 1.49
CA ASP A 88 11.64 17.74 0.46
C ASP A 88 11.09 17.65 -0.97
N ASN A 89 9.83 18.07 -1.21
CA ASN A 89 9.13 17.88 -2.49
C ASN A 89 9.13 16.43 -3.00
N THR A 90 9.32 15.45 -2.11
CA THR A 90 9.40 14.05 -2.48
C THR A 90 8.23 13.25 -1.95
N PHE A 91 7.80 12.28 -2.74
CA PHE A 91 6.89 11.25 -2.30
C PHE A 91 7.63 9.92 -2.38
N LYS A 92 8.04 9.38 -1.23
CA LYS A 92 8.94 8.22 -1.20
C LYS A 92 8.24 6.99 -1.77
N TYR A 93 9.01 6.13 -2.44
CA TYR A 93 8.51 4.89 -3.04
C TYR A 93 7.73 4.02 -2.05
N GLY A 94 8.25 3.90 -0.81
CA GLY A 94 7.56 3.14 0.23
C GLY A 94 6.23 3.73 0.67
N ILE A 95 6.01 5.04 0.55
CA ILE A 95 4.72 5.67 0.84
C ILE A 95 3.75 5.41 -0.32
N ALA A 96 4.23 5.55 -1.57
CA ALA A 96 3.46 5.25 -2.77
C ALA A 96 2.93 3.82 -2.79
N GLN A 97 3.81 2.82 -2.64
CA GLN A 97 3.39 1.43 -2.58
C GLN A 97 2.45 1.16 -1.39
N LYS A 98 2.69 1.80 -0.23
CA LYS A 98 1.88 1.54 0.96
C LYS A 98 0.44 2.00 0.74
N LEU A 99 0.27 3.21 0.22
CA LEU A 99 -1.05 3.78 -0.03
C LEU A 99 -1.78 3.02 -1.14
N LEU A 100 -1.14 2.82 -2.30
CA LEU A 100 -1.74 2.13 -3.43
C LEU A 100 -2.13 0.70 -3.05
N ASN A 101 -1.21 -0.10 -2.52
CA ASN A 101 -1.49 -1.50 -2.22
C ASN A 101 -2.49 -1.67 -1.08
N LEU A 102 -2.55 -0.72 -0.14
CA LEU A 102 -3.55 -0.79 0.93
C LEU A 102 -4.94 -0.49 0.40
N TYR A 103 -5.07 0.47 -0.52
CA TYR A 103 -6.35 0.75 -1.16
C TYR A 103 -6.80 -0.42 -2.04
N LEU A 104 -5.90 -0.97 -2.85
CA LEU A 104 -6.17 -2.17 -3.66
C LEU A 104 -6.57 -3.37 -2.78
N LYS A 105 -5.87 -3.62 -1.67
CA LYS A 105 -6.25 -4.67 -0.71
C LYS A 105 -7.70 -4.49 -0.23
N TYR A 106 -8.09 -3.28 0.15
CA TYR A 106 -9.44 -3.01 0.61
C TYR A 106 -10.49 -3.17 -0.48
N LEU A 107 -10.19 -2.72 -1.70
CA LEU A 107 -11.08 -2.91 -2.83
C LEU A 107 -11.25 -4.39 -3.18
N TRP A 108 -10.17 -5.17 -3.12
CA TRP A 108 -10.21 -6.61 -3.36
C TRP A 108 -11.02 -7.36 -2.30
N VAL A 109 -10.75 -7.12 -1.01
CA VAL A 109 -11.54 -7.72 0.09
C VAL A 109 -13.01 -7.29 0.04
N GLY A 110 -13.28 -6.08 -0.47
CA GLY A 110 -14.63 -5.59 -0.73
C GLY A 110 -15.30 -6.14 -2.00
N GLY A 111 -14.62 -6.99 -2.79
CA GLY A 111 -15.16 -7.60 -4.01
C GLY A 111 -15.21 -6.69 -5.23
N TYR A 112 -14.48 -5.56 -5.23
CA TYR A 112 -14.53 -4.57 -6.31
C TYR A 112 -13.52 -4.79 -7.44
N ILE A 113 -12.39 -5.44 -7.14
CA ILE A 113 -11.31 -5.70 -8.10
C ILE A 113 -10.82 -7.14 -7.94
N LYS A 114 -10.04 -7.61 -8.92
CA LYS A 114 -9.32 -8.86 -8.77
C LYS A 114 -8.23 -8.73 -7.71
N GLU A 115 -7.74 -9.89 -7.31
CA GLU A 115 -6.66 -9.99 -6.36
C GLU A 115 -5.43 -9.15 -6.79
N PRO A 116 -4.91 -8.28 -5.91
CA PRO A 116 -3.73 -7.48 -6.21
C PRO A 116 -2.49 -8.37 -6.18
N VAL A 117 -1.56 -8.13 -7.12
CA VAL A 117 -0.31 -8.91 -7.17
C VAL A 117 0.51 -8.82 -5.89
N HIS A 118 0.53 -7.65 -5.25
CA HIS A 118 1.32 -7.38 -4.04
C HIS A 118 0.47 -6.87 -2.89
N PHE A 119 0.92 -7.18 -1.67
CA PHE A 119 0.38 -6.62 -0.44
C PHE A 119 1.04 -5.27 -0.07
N PRO A 120 0.44 -4.48 0.85
CA PRO A 120 1.02 -3.23 1.32
C PRO A 120 2.18 -3.44 2.30
N VAL A 121 3.41 -3.10 1.90
CA VAL A 121 4.60 -3.27 2.76
C VAL A 121 4.64 -2.20 3.87
N ASP A 122 4.57 -2.65 5.12
CA ASP A 122 4.83 -1.83 6.32
C ASP A 122 5.82 -2.51 7.28
N ALA A 123 5.94 -1.98 8.50
CA ALA A 123 6.81 -2.58 9.53
C ALA A 123 6.28 -3.95 10.00
N ARG A 124 4.96 -4.09 10.15
CA ARG A 124 4.33 -5.27 10.75
C ARG A 124 4.45 -6.48 9.84
N ILE A 125 4.22 -6.32 8.54
CA ILE A 125 4.41 -7.42 7.60
C ILE A 125 5.88 -7.84 7.50
N GLN A 126 6.83 -6.89 7.59
CA GLN A 126 8.27 -7.23 7.64
C GLN A 126 8.65 -8.02 8.90
N GLU A 127 8.00 -7.73 10.03
CA GLU A 127 8.14 -8.53 11.26
C GLU A 127 7.60 -9.95 11.06
N TYR A 128 6.43 -10.12 10.45
CA TYR A 128 5.87 -11.45 10.14
C TYR A 128 6.71 -12.26 9.17
N LEU A 129 7.31 -11.60 8.17
CA LEU A 129 8.23 -12.23 7.24
C LEU A 129 9.61 -12.50 7.85
N LYS A 130 9.81 -12.13 9.12
CA LYS A 130 11.06 -12.30 9.89
C LYS A 130 12.26 -11.72 9.14
N MET A 131 12.09 -10.50 8.61
CA MET A 131 13.12 -9.80 7.83
C MET A 131 14.42 -9.56 8.62
N GLY A 132 14.34 -9.40 9.95
CA GLY A 132 15.52 -9.21 10.79
C GLY A 132 16.37 -8.03 10.33
N LYS A 133 17.65 -8.27 10.01
CA LYS A 133 18.59 -7.25 9.53
C LYS A 133 18.25 -6.71 8.14
N ASP A 134 17.49 -7.46 7.35
CA ASP A 134 17.05 -7.04 6.02
C ASP A 134 15.79 -6.15 6.07
N SER A 135 15.23 -5.94 7.26
CA SER A 135 14.08 -5.05 7.46
C SER A 135 14.47 -3.62 7.17
N PHE A 136 13.61 -2.91 6.44
CA PHE A 136 13.83 -1.53 6.06
C PHE A 136 12.60 -0.67 6.41
N PRO A 137 12.78 0.50 7.05
CA PRO A 137 11.66 1.40 7.32
C PRO A 137 10.98 1.82 6.02
N TRP A 138 9.75 1.36 5.80
CA TRP A 138 9.01 1.62 4.56
C TRP A 138 8.85 3.12 4.29
N THR A 139 8.70 3.95 5.33
CA THR A 139 8.64 5.43 5.23
C THR A 139 9.95 6.08 4.76
N LYS A 140 11.03 5.31 4.62
CA LYS A 140 12.33 5.74 4.11
C LYS A 140 12.69 5.08 2.77
N MET A 141 11.87 4.17 2.23
CA MET A 141 12.18 3.49 0.97
C MET A 141 12.06 4.47 -0.19
N THR A 142 13.17 4.72 -0.88
CA THR A 142 13.21 5.64 -2.03
C THR A 142 13.27 4.89 -3.36
N ARG A 143 13.60 3.59 -3.35
CA ARG A 143 13.83 2.80 -4.55
C ARG A 143 12.99 1.52 -4.59
N GLN A 144 12.60 1.13 -5.80
CA GLN A 144 11.86 -0.11 -6.07
C GLN A 144 12.58 -1.36 -5.55
N ASN A 145 13.91 -1.44 -5.65
CA ASN A 145 14.66 -2.61 -5.19
C ASN A 145 14.51 -2.86 -3.68
N GLN A 146 14.43 -1.82 -2.85
CA GLN A 146 14.20 -1.94 -1.41
C GLN A 146 12.84 -2.55 -1.08
N TYR A 147 11.82 -2.14 -1.84
CA TYR A 147 10.48 -2.71 -1.77
C TYR A 147 10.47 -4.18 -2.24
N MET A 148 11.13 -4.47 -3.36
CA MET A 148 11.22 -5.82 -3.93
C MET A 148 11.94 -6.82 -3.02
N THR A 149 12.87 -6.38 -2.18
CA THR A 149 13.48 -7.26 -1.17
C THR A 149 12.41 -7.90 -0.26
N VAL A 150 11.40 -7.13 0.15
CA VAL A 150 10.30 -7.63 1.00
C VAL A 150 9.37 -8.53 0.20
N ILE A 151 9.00 -8.14 -1.02
CA ILE A 151 8.13 -8.93 -1.90
C ILE A 151 8.75 -10.29 -2.22
N ASN A 152 10.03 -10.30 -2.59
CA ASN A 152 10.75 -11.53 -2.92
C ASN A 152 10.91 -12.45 -1.69
N LYS A 153 11.07 -11.88 -0.49
CA LYS A 153 11.05 -12.66 0.75
C LYS A 153 9.72 -13.37 0.94
N ALA A 154 8.60 -12.67 0.74
CA ALA A 154 7.26 -13.24 0.85
C ALA A 154 7.03 -14.34 -0.18
N LYS A 155 7.42 -14.13 -1.44
CA LYS A 155 7.37 -15.15 -2.50
C LYS A 155 8.20 -16.39 -2.14
N ALA A 156 9.41 -16.20 -1.62
CA ALA A 156 10.28 -17.30 -1.21
C ALA A 156 9.76 -18.06 0.03
N ILE A 157 9.02 -17.38 0.90
CA ILE A 157 8.27 -18.02 1.99
C ILE A 157 7.17 -18.88 1.38
N LEU A 158 6.29 -18.29 0.57
CA LEU A 158 5.18 -19.00 -0.07
C LEU A 158 5.61 -20.24 -0.88
N ALA A 159 6.72 -20.14 -1.62
CA ALA A 159 7.26 -21.25 -2.42
C ALA A 159 7.83 -22.41 -1.59
N LYS A 160 8.17 -22.18 -0.32
CA LYS A 160 8.58 -23.24 0.59
C LYS A 160 7.31 -23.92 1.10
N GLU A 161 6.93 -25.02 0.44
CA GLU A 161 5.81 -25.92 0.83
C GLU A 161 5.89 -26.40 2.30
N ASP A 162 7.06 -26.23 2.93
CA ASP A 162 7.35 -26.67 4.29
C ASP A 162 6.80 -25.72 5.39
N LEU A 163 6.03 -24.70 5.01
CA LEU A 163 5.35 -23.89 6.00
C LEU A 163 4.14 -24.66 6.55
N LYS A 164 4.40 -25.44 7.61
CA LYS A 164 3.39 -25.96 8.52
C LYS A 164 2.74 -24.81 9.30
N TRP A 165 2.02 -23.95 8.60
CA TRP A 165 1.19 -22.94 9.22
C TRP A 165 0.04 -23.67 9.93
N LYS A 166 -0.04 -23.54 11.27
CA LYS A 166 -1.13 -24.18 12.03
C LYS A 166 -2.48 -23.79 11.42
N GLY A 167 -3.26 -24.80 11.04
CA GLY A 167 -4.64 -24.64 10.57
C GLY A 167 -4.80 -24.23 9.10
N VAL A 168 -3.76 -24.29 8.26
CA VAL A 168 -3.85 -24.06 6.81
C VAL A 168 -3.52 -25.36 6.08
N LEU A 169 -4.43 -25.82 5.21
CA LEU A 169 -4.19 -26.97 4.34
C LEU A 169 -3.24 -26.58 3.20
N PRO A 170 -2.43 -27.54 2.68
CA PRO A 170 -1.63 -27.28 1.49
C PRO A 170 -2.48 -26.74 0.33
N GLY A 171 -2.09 -25.61 -0.24
CA GLY A 171 -2.79 -24.97 -1.36
C GLY A 171 -3.91 -23.99 -0.98
N GLU A 172 -4.17 -23.72 0.30
CA GLU A 172 -5.16 -22.71 0.72
C GLU A 172 -4.67 -21.27 0.61
N ILE A 173 -3.35 -21.04 0.69
CA ILE A 173 -2.73 -19.74 0.43
C ILE A 173 -1.94 -19.90 -0.87
N ILE A 174 -2.43 -19.29 -1.94
CA ILE A 174 -1.85 -19.42 -3.28
C ILE A 174 -1.10 -18.17 -3.72
N SER A 175 -1.19 -17.08 -2.96
CA SER A 175 -0.52 -15.83 -3.28
C SER A 175 0.09 -15.13 -2.06
N ILE A 176 0.91 -14.11 -2.35
CA ILE A 176 1.45 -13.25 -1.31
C ILE A 176 0.43 -12.24 -0.76
N ALA A 177 -0.64 -11.94 -1.50
CA ALA A 177 -1.72 -11.07 -1.01
C ALA A 177 -2.57 -11.80 0.04
N GLU A 178 -2.91 -13.07 -0.20
CA GLU A 178 -3.57 -13.94 0.77
C GLU A 178 -2.67 -14.25 1.96
N LEU A 179 -1.37 -14.45 1.73
CA LEU A 179 -0.39 -14.63 2.80
C LEU A 179 -0.43 -13.46 3.79
N GLU A 180 -0.56 -12.22 3.31
CA GLU A 180 -0.68 -11.06 4.19
C GLU A 180 -1.99 -11.09 4.99
N LEU A 181 -3.13 -11.41 4.37
CA LEU A 181 -4.40 -11.54 5.10
C LEU A 181 -4.30 -12.59 6.21
N TYR A 182 -3.72 -13.74 5.91
CA TYR A 182 -3.52 -14.82 6.88
C TYR A 182 -2.58 -14.41 8.02
N LEU A 183 -1.49 -13.71 7.71
CA LEU A 183 -0.55 -13.25 8.72
C LEU A 183 -1.20 -12.26 9.70
N PHE A 184 -2.06 -11.37 9.20
CA PHE A 184 -2.76 -10.38 10.01
C PHE A 184 -4.00 -10.95 10.74
N SER A 185 -4.62 -12.01 10.23
CA SER A 185 -5.77 -12.63 10.92
C SER A 185 -5.39 -13.25 12.26
N LYS A 186 -4.13 -13.66 12.44
CA LYS A 186 -3.58 -14.19 13.70
C LYS A 186 -3.57 -13.18 14.84
N ASP A 187 -3.64 -11.89 14.53
CA ASP A 187 -3.67 -10.83 15.53
C ASP A 187 -5.06 -10.55 16.07
N ILE A 188 -6.09 -11.11 15.43
CA ILE A 188 -7.48 -10.95 15.83
C ILE A 188 -7.78 -12.02 16.88
N THR A 189 -7.31 -11.79 18.11
CA THR A 189 -7.83 -12.49 19.28
C THR A 189 -9.15 -11.83 19.70
N TYR A 190 -10.26 -12.54 19.54
CA TYR A 190 -11.54 -12.20 20.16
C TYR A 190 -11.53 -12.58 21.64
#